data_AF-A0A2A5J219-F1
#
_entry.id   AF-A0A2A5J219-F1
#
_cell.length_a   1.000
_cell.length_b   1.000
_cell.length_c   1.000
_cell.angle_alpha   90.00
_cell.angle_beta   90.00
_cell.angle_gamma   90.00
#
_symmetry.space_group_name_H-M   'P 1'
#
loop_
_entity.id
_entity.type
_entity.pdbx_description
1 polymer ?
#
loop_
_entity_poly.entity_id
_entity_poly.type
_entity_poly.pdbx_seq_one_letter_code
_entity_poly.pdbx_strand_id
1 'polypeptide(L)'
;MLELTRRNPYAASVHVYDEDEYRQMRLLVTDDGKAGVALKDDEVVSVFAHKDSAHSDVAQSMLRQSTMLGGHRLDCFDTVLPNLYADAGFVPVARLAWNDDYAPDGWDYQQFGRFNGGRPDVVFMAHDPEKVGGTYTPGTGAYIDDYDAGIARAQAYRSGASTTEGDTP
;
A
#
# COMPACT_ATOMS: atom_id res chain seq x y z
N MET A 1 -12.89 -7.69 -11.05
CA MET A 1 -12.34 -6.42 -10.51
C MET A 1 -12.93 -5.17 -11.14
N LEU A 2 -13.26 -5.15 -12.45
CA LEU A 2 -13.85 -3.99 -13.15
C LEU A 2 -15.16 -3.42 -12.58
N GLU A 3 -15.93 -4.19 -11.79
CA GLU A 3 -17.14 -3.65 -11.11
C GLU A 3 -16.82 -2.89 -9.80
N LEU A 4 -15.62 -3.02 -9.23
CA LEU A 4 -15.24 -2.38 -7.96
C LEU A 4 -15.07 -0.86 -8.11
N THR A 5 -14.72 -0.39 -9.30
CA THR A 5 -14.53 1.04 -9.63
C THR A 5 -15.86 1.81 -9.71
N ARG A 6 -17.00 1.15 -9.96
CA ARG A 6 -18.28 1.83 -10.20
C ARG A 6 -19.02 2.28 -8.93
N ARG A 7 -18.63 1.82 -7.74
CA ARG A 7 -19.37 2.11 -6.49
C ARG A 7 -18.51 2.63 -5.34
N ASN A 8 -17.20 2.76 -5.51
CA ASN A 8 -16.33 3.24 -4.45
C ASN A 8 -15.83 4.67 -4.76
N PRO A 9 -16.17 5.69 -3.95
CA PRO A 9 -15.62 7.04 -4.09
C PRO A 9 -14.08 7.09 -3.99
N TYR A 10 -13.47 6.07 -3.37
CA TYR A 10 -12.02 5.94 -3.27
C TYR A 10 -11.43 5.05 -4.38
N ALA A 11 -12.20 4.69 -5.42
CA ALA A 11 -11.69 3.84 -6.49
C ALA A 11 -10.55 4.51 -7.27
N ALA A 12 -10.55 5.84 -7.38
CA ALA A 12 -9.47 6.60 -8.02
C ALA A 12 -8.12 6.47 -7.29
N SER A 13 -8.10 6.02 -6.03
CA SER A 13 -6.86 5.77 -5.29
C SER A 13 -6.32 4.34 -5.47
N VAL A 14 -6.93 3.53 -6.34
CA VAL A 14 -6.48 2.17 -6.63
C VAL A 14 -6.28 2.05 -8.14
N HIS A 15 -5.07 1.68 -8.55
CA HIS A 15 -4.80 1.41 -9.95
C HIS A 15 -5.47 0.09 -10.37
N VAL A 16 -6.26 0.15 -11.44
CA VAL A 16 -6.92 -1.03 -12.02
C VAL A 16 -6.12 -1.46 -13.25
N TYR A 17 -5.48 -2.62 -13.16
CA TYR A 17 -4.72 -3.21 -14.26
C TYR A 17 -5.65 -3.87 -15.29
N ASP A 18 -5.15 -4.08 -16.50
CA ASP A 18 -5.89 -4.83 -17.52
C ASP A 18 -6.00 -6.32 -17.18
N GLU A 19 -6.96 -7.03 -17.77
CA GLU A 19 -7.18 -8.46 -17.50
C GLU A 19 -5.94 -9.32 -17.77
N ASP A 20 -5.19 -9.01 -18.83
CA ASP A 20 -3.99 -9.74 -19.20
C ASP A 20 -2.83 -9.52 -18.21
N GLU A 21 -2.71 -8.31 -17.65
CA GLU A 21 -1.76 -8.04 -16.58
C GLU A 21 -2.16 -8.76 -15.29
N TYR A 22 -3.45 -8.71 -14.93
CA TYR A 22 -3.97 -9.44 -13.78
C TYR A 22 -3.81 -10.95 -13.91
N ARG A 23 -3.81 -11.53 -15.11
CA ARG A 23 -3.50 -12.96 -15.34
C ARG A 23 -2.06 -13.33 -15.02
N GLN A 24 -1.14 -12.38 -15.13
CA GLN A 24 0.26 -12.57 -14.76
C GLN A 24 0.50 -12.33 -13.26
N MET A 25 -0.44 -11.68 -12.59
CA MET A 25 -0.41 -11.42 -11.16
C MET A 25 -1.05 -12.56 -10.35
N ARG A 26 -0.61 -12.69 -9.10
CA ARG A 26 -1.23 -13.61 -8.16
C ARG A 26 -2.37 -12.91 -7.46
N LEU A 27 -3.59 -13.27 -7.83
CA LEU A 27 -4.81 -12.73 -7.23
C LEU A 27 -5.27 -13.61 -6.07
N LEU A 28 -5.45 -12.99 -4.91
CA LEU A 28 -6.18 -13.57 -3.79
C LEU A 28 -7.49 -12.82 -3.65
N VAL A 29 -8.60 -13.54 -3.67
CA VAL A 29 -9.93 -12.98 -3.47
C VAL A 29 -10.67 -13.87 -2.49
N THR A 30 -11.46 -13.29 -1.59
CA THR A 30 -12.35 -14.06 -0.71
C THR A 30 -13.41 -14.78 -1.54
N ASP A 31 -13.92 -15.92 -1.04
CA ASP A 31 -15.01 -16.65 -1.71
C ASP A 31 -16.26 -15.80 -1.97
N ASP A 32 -16.51 -14.79 -1.13
CA ASP A 32 -17.63 -13.86 -1.29
C ASP A 32 -17.34 -12.69 -2.25
N GLY A 33 -16.11 -12.60 -2.80
CA GLY A 33 -15.69 -11.54 -3.73
C GLY A 33 -15.59 -10.15 -3.10
N LYS A 34 -15.74 -10.02 -1.77
CA LYS A 34 -15.83 -8.72 -1.10
C LYS A 34 -14.49 -8.15 -0.70
N ALA A 35 -13.43 -8.94 -0.67
CA ALA A 35 -12.08 -8.46 -0.45
C ALA A 35 -11.09 -9.22 -1.33
N GLY A 36 -9.98 -8.58 -1.63
CA GLY A 36 -8.91 -9.21 -2.38
C GLY A 36 -7.62 -8.41 -2.36
N VAL A 37 -6.56 -9.08 -2.76
CA VAL A 37 -5.23 -8.53 -2.92
C VAL A 37 -4.61 -9.08 -4.20
N ALA A 38 -4.00 -8.21 -4.99
CA ALA A 38 -3.15 -8.59 -6.12
C ALA A 38 -1.68 -8.49 -5.73
N LEU A 39 -0.94 -9.56 -6.00
CA LEU A 39 0.52 -9.63 -5.91
C LEU A 39 1.14 -9.62 -7.29
N LYS A 40 2.08 -8.69 -7.50
CA LYS A 40 2.97 -8.66 -8.64
C LYS A 40 4.38 -9.00 -8.13
N ASP A 41 4.76 -10.27 -8.22
CA ASP A 41 5.98 -10.79 -7.62
C ASP A 41 6.06 -10.53 -6.10
N ASP A 42 6.96 -9.63 -5.68
CA ASP A 42 7.16 -9.22 -4.29
C ASP A 42 6.39 -7.96 -3.89
N GLU A 43 5.57 -7.43 -4.79
CA GLU A 43 4.84 -6.18 -4.62
C GLU A 43 3.34 -6.40 -4.48
N VAL A 44 2.75 -5.73 -3.50
CA VAL A 44 1.31 -5.72 -3.24
C VAL A 44 0.71 -4.49 -3.91
N VAL A 45 0.03 -4.68 -5.04
CA VAL A 45 -0.38 -3.57 -5.94
C VAL A 45 -1.85 -3.18 -5.85
N SER A 46 -2.73 -4.06 -5.35
CA SER A 46 -4.16 -3.77 -5.31
C SER A 46 -4.86 -4.53 -4.19
N VAL A 47 -4.93 -3.92 -3.01
CA VAL A 47 -5.72 -4.40 -1.86
C VAL A 47 -7.05 -3.68 -1.82
N PHE A 48 -8.15 -4.43 -1.78
CA PHE A 48 -9.47 -3.88 -1.56
C PHE A 48 -10.23 -4.70 -0.52
N ALA A 49 -11.06 -4.01 0.25
CA ALA A 49 -12.04 -4.64 1.12
C ALA A 49 -13.32 -3.81 1.13
N HIS A 50 -14.44 -4.48 0.89
CA HIS A 50 -15.75 -3.84 0.91
C HIS A 50 -16.22 -3.62 2.35
N LYS A 51 -16.83 -2.47 2.63
CA LYS A 51 -17.43 -2.16 3.96
C LYS A 51 -18.55 -3.13 4.37
N ASP A 52 -19.16 -3.81 3.41
CA ASP A 52 -20.20 -4.84 3.62
C ASP A 52 -19.59 -6.26 3.72
N SER A 53 -18.27 -6.36 3.89
CA SER A 53 -17.59 -7.55 4.38
C SER A 53 -18.16 -7.93 5.75
N ALA A 54 -18.41 -9.22 5.97
CA ALA A 54 -18.90 -9.71 7.26
C ALA A 54 -17.88 -9.57 8.40
N HIS A 55 -16.61 -9.28 8.08
CA HIS A 55 -15.52 -9.16 9.04
C HIS A 55 -14.82 -7.80 8.90
N SER A 56 -14.57 -7.16 10.04
CA SER A 56 -13.98 -5.81 10.17
C SER A 56 -12.51 -5.72 9.77
N ASP A 57 -11.81 -6.84 9.55
CA ASP A 57 -10.35 -6.87 9.44
C ASP A 57 -9.87 -7.73 8.26
N VAL A 58 -10.74 -7.96 7.26
CA VAL A 58 -10.40 -8.78 6.09
C VAL A 58 -9.22 -8.19 5.33
N ALA A 59 -9.12 -6.86 5.23
CA ALA A 59 -7.99 -6.22 4.56
C ALA A 59 -6.66 -6.55 5.24
N GLN A 60 -6.60 -6.48 6.58
CA GLN A 60 -5.42 -6.85 7.36
C GLN A 60 -5.07 -8.34 7.21
N SER A 61 -6.09 -9.20 7.22
CA SER A 61 -5.90 -10.64 7.01
C SER A 61 -5.34 -10.92 5.61
N MET A 62 -5.87 -10.26 4.58
CA MET A 62 -5.39 -10.38 3.20
C MET A 62 -3.95 -9.89 3.06
N LEU A 63 -3.59 -8.77 3.71
CA LEU A 63 -2.23 -8.26 3.74
C LEU A 63 -1.26 -9.25 4.40
N ARG A 64 -1.65 -9.85 5.54
CA ARG A 64 -0.82 -10.87 6.20
C ARG A 64 -0.66 -12.13 5.33
N GLN A 65 -1.69 -12.50 4.57
CA GLN A 65 -1.58 -13.59 3.60
C GLN A 65 -0.67 -13.21 2.43
N SER A 66 -0.78 -11.97 1.95
CA SER A 66 0.00 -11.43 0.85
C SER A 66 1.50 -11.44 1.19
N THR A 67 1.86 -11.10 2.42
CA THR A 67 3.26 -11.12 2.90
C THR A 67 3.81 -12.54 3.01
N MET A 68 3.00 -13.51 3.43
CA MET A 68 3.39 -14.94 3.41
C MET A 68 3.61 -15.48 1.99
N LEU A 69 2.96 -14.89 0.99
CA LEU A 69 3.12 -15.27 -0.42
C LEU A 69 4.30 -14.57 -1.12
N GLY A 70 5.04 -13.71 -0.40
CA GLY A 70 6.20 -12.98 -0.92
C GLY A 70 5.97 -11.47 -1.12
N GLY A 71 4.75 -10.97 -0.84
CA GLY A 71 4.43 -9.54 -0.95
C GLY A 71 5.08 -8.72 0.15
N HIS A 72 6.30 -8.25 -0.09
CA HIS A 72 7.13 -7.56 0.88
C HIS A 72 7.17 -6.04 0.70
N ARG A 73 6.65 -5.50 -0.40
CA ARG A 73 6.57 -4.06 -0.63
C ARG A 73 5.21 -3.63 -1.14
N LEU A 74 4.86 -2.36 -0.92
CA LEU A 74 3.69 -1.70 -1.47
C LEU A 74 3.88 -0.19 -1.53
N ASP A 75 3.13 0.48 -2.37
CA ASP A 75 2.98 1.93 -2.38
C ASP A 75 1.51 2.32 -2.22
N CYS A 76 1.27 3.43 -1.53
CA CYS A 76 -0.08 3.92 -1.31
C CYS A 76 -0.11 5.42 -1.05
N PHE A 77 -1.24 6.05 -1.32
CA PHE A 77 -1.45 7.46 -0.97
C PHE A 77 -1.57 7.66 0.54
N ASP A 78 -0.95 8.72 1.07
CA ASP A 78 -0.95 9.12 2.48
C ASP A 78 -2.35 9.54 2.97
N THR A 79 -3.21 8.54 3.15
CA THR A 79 -4.62 8.68 3.50
C THR A 79 -4.91 7.93 4.80
N VAL A 80 -5.85 6.99 4.79
CA VAL A 80 -6.10 6.06 5.91
C VAL A 80 -5.43 4.70 5.71
N LEU A 81 -5.01 4.41 4.48
CA LEU A 81 -4.42 3.13 4.09
C LEU A 81 -3.07 2.85 4.79
N PRO A 82 -2.13 3.82 4.92
CA PRO A 82 -0.85 3.53 5.57
C PRO A 82 -1.01 3.04 7.01
N ASN A 83 -2.04 3.49 7.72
CA ASN A 83 -2.33 3.00 9.08
C ASN A 83 -2.81 1.55 9.10
N LEU A 84 -3.61 1.13 8.12
CA LEU A 84 -4.02 -0.25 7.96
C LEU A 84 -2.82 -1.14 7.59
N TYR A 85 -1.93 -0.67 6.73
CA TYR A 85 -0.73 -1.40 6.35
C TYR A 85 0.29 -1.50 7.50
N ALA A 86 0.43 -0.45 8.31
CA ALA A 86 1.28 -0.47 9.50
C ALA A 86 0.83 -1.53 10.53
N ASP A 87 -0.48 -1.72 10.72
CA ASP A 87 -0.97 -2.82 11.56
C ASP A 87 -0.54 -4.19 11.02
N ALA A 88 -0.53 -4.36 9.70
CA ALA A 88 -0.05 -5.57 9.04
C ALA A 88 1.48 -5.72 9.06
N GLY A 89 2.22 -4.76 9.62
CA GLY A 89 3.69 -4.78 9.72
C GLY A 89 4.42 -4.04 8.60
N PHE A 90 3.72 -3.28 7.75
CA PHE A 90 4.38 -2.46 6.75
C PHE A 90 4.90 -1.17 7.37
N VAL A 91 6.17 -0.86 7.15
CA VAL A 91 6.80 0.37 7.61
C VAL A 91 7.02 1.33 6.44
N PRO A 92 6.77 2.64 6.61
CA PRO A 92 7.06 3.62 5.57
C PRO A 92 8.58 3.81 5.43
N VAL A 93 9.12 3.50 4.26
CA VAL A 93 10.56 3.57 3.96
C VAL A 93 10.92 4.79 3.12
N ALA A 94 9.97 5.26 2.30
CA ALA A 94 10.14 6.40 1.42
C ALA A 94 8.79 7.11 1.21
N ARG A 95 8.86 8.37 0.78
CA ARG A 95 7.71 9.21 0.48
C ARG A 95 8.02 10.08 -0.73
N LEU A 96 7.15 10.07 -1.71
CA LEU A 96 7.21 10.95 -2.87
C LEU A 96 6.11 12.00 -2.72
N ALA A 97 6.49 13.27 -2.83
CA ALA A 97 5.52 14.36 -2.80
C ALA A 97 4.53 14.24 -3.97
N TRP A 98 3.26 14.56 -3.73
CA TRP A 98 2.26 14.54 -4.81
C TRP A 98 2.71 15.40 -5.99
N ASN A 99 2.58 14.85 -7.20
CA ASN A 99 2.82 15.56 -8.44
C ASN A 99 1.55 15.56 -9.30
N ASP A 100 1.01 16.76 -9.57
CA ASP A 100 -0.20 16.94 -10.37
C ASP A 100 -0.03 16.43 -11.83
N ASP A 101 1.20 16.36 -12.35
CA ASP A 101 1.48 15.82 -13.70
C ASP A 101 1.22 14.31 -13.80
N TYR A 102 1.22 13.61 -12.66
CA TYR A 102 0.97 12.16 -12.55
C TYR A 102 -0.36 11.86 -11.85
N ALA A 103 -1.23 12.85 -11.70
CA ALA A 103 -2.54 12.67 -11.09
C ALA A 103 -3.37 11.66 -11.92
N PRO A 104 -4.02 10.66 -11.29
CA PRO A 104 -4.89 9.73 -11.99
C PRO A 104 -6.06 10.46 -12.66
N ASP A 105 -6.47 10.00 -13.84
CA ASP A 105 -7.64 10.52 -14.53
C ASP A 105 -8.90 10.37 -13.65
N GLY A 106 -9.58 11.49 -13.37
CA GLY A 106 -10.77 11.51 -12.53
C GLY A 106 -10.50 11.65 -11.02
N TRP A 107 -9.30 12.05 -10.61
CA TRP A 107 -9.00 12.36 -9.20
C TRP A 107 -9.87 13.49 -8.63
N ASP A 108 -10.62 13.19 -7.56
CA ASP A 108 -11.47 14.17 -6.88
C ASP A 108 -10.72 14.84 -5.72
N TYR A 109 -10.07 15.97 -6.01
CA TYR A 109 -9.36 16.79 -5.03
C TYR A 109 -10.24 17.24 -3.85
N GLN A 110 -11.55 17.40 -4.05
CA GLN A 110 -12.47 17.81 -2.99
C GLN A 110 -12.75 16.64 -2.05
N GLN A 111 -12.94 15.43 -2.59
CA GLN A 111 -13.12 14.20 -1.83
C GLN A 111 -11.88 13.83 -1.01
N PHE A 112 -10.68 14.04 -1.58
CA PHE A 112 -9.41 13.83 -0.87
C PHE A 112 -8.92 15.08 -0.12
N GLY A 113 -9.71 16.16 -0.08
CA GLY A 113 -9.32 17.47 0.49
C GLY A 113 -8.78 17.41 1.93
N ARG A 114 -9.23 16.43 2.71
CA ARG A 114 -8.77 16.16 4.09
C ARG A 114 -7.32 15.63 4.17
N PHE A 115 -6.76 15.14 3.07
CA PHE A 115 -5.41 14.60 2.96
C PHE A 115 -4.57 15.55 2.10
N ASN A 116 -3.80 16.41 2.77
CA ASN A 116 -2.95 17.41 2.12
C ASN A 116 -3.67 18.27 1.05
N GLY A 117 -4.90 18.71 1.34
CA GLY A 117 -5.67 19.56 0.41
C GLY A 117 -6.10 18.86 -0.88
N GLY A 118 -6.20 17.53 -0.88
CA GLY A 118 -6.54 16.74 -2.07
C GLY A 118 -5.33 16.17 -2.79
N ARG A 119 -4.12 16.35 -2.24
CA ARG A 119 -2.84 15.97 -2.84
C ARG A 119 -2.02 15.09 -1.88
N PRO A 120 -2.53 13.91 -1.49
CA PRO A 120 -1.82 13.04 -0.57
C PRO A 120 -0.49 12.57 -1.18
N ASP A 121 0.60 12.62 -0.43
CA ASP A 121 1.88 12.09 -0.89
C ASP A 121 1.79 10.58 -1.15
N VAL A 122 2.65 10.06 -2.02
CA VAL A 122 2.80 8.62 -2.21
C VAL A 122 3.78 8.09 -1.18
N VAL A 123 3.37 7.11 -0.39
CA VAL A 123 4.19 6.49 0.66
C VAL A 123 4.53 5.08 0.23
N PHE A 124 5.83 4.81 0.11
CA PHE A 124 6.35 3.48 -0.14
C PHE A 124 6.59 2.80 1.19
N MET A 125 6.04 1.59 1.33
CA MET A 125 6.13 0.80 2.54
C MET A 125 6.73 -0.57 2.25
N ALA A 126 7.49 -1.07 3.21
CA ALA A 126 8.08 -2.41 3.16
C ALA A 126 7.65 -3.21 4.38
N HIS A 127 7.44 -4.51 4.22
CA HIS A 127 6.99 -5.39 5.28
C HIS A 127 8.13 -5.71 6.25
N ASP A 128 7.89 -5.46 7.53
CA ASP A 128 8.73 -5.85 8.64
C ASP A 128 7.93 -6.71 9.63
N PRO A 129 8.20 -8.03 9.73
CA PRO A 129 7.50 -8.91 10.65
C PRO A 129 7.68 -8.51 12.12
N GLU A 130 8.74 -7.78 12.48
CA GLU A 130 8.96 -7.29 13.84
C GLU A 130 8.08 -6.06 14.18
N LYS A 131 7.49 -5.42 13.16
CA LYS A 131 6.67 -4.21 13.29
C LYS A 131 5.18 -4.47 13.15
N VAL A 132 4.78 -5.74 13.08
CA VAL A 132 3.38 -6.16 13.05
C VAL A 132 2.63 -5.65 14.29
N GLY A 133 1.44 -5.08 14.08
CA GLY A 133 0.68 -4.35 15.10
C GLY A 133 1.18 -2.93 15.36
N GLY A 134 2.05 -2.42 14.46
CA GLY A 134 2.57 -1.06 14.51
C GLY A 134 1.50 -0.01 14.16
N THR A 135 1.80 1.23 14.51
CA THR A 135 0.97 2.38 14.14
C THR A 135 1.68 3.24 13.12
N TYR A 136 0.92 3.80 12.19
CA TYR A 136 1.45 4.75 11.23
C TYR A 136 1.42 6.17 11.80
N THR A 137 2.53 6.90 11.64
CA THR A 137 2.57 8.34 11.92
C THR A 137 2.55 9.10 10.59
N PRO A 138 1.57 9.99 10.34
CA PRO A 138 1.56 10.83 9.16
C PRO A 138 2.84 11.66 9.05
N GLY A 139 3.40 11.80 7.85
CA GLY A 139 4.67 12.48 7.62
C GLY A 139 5.92 11.60 7.78
N THR A 140 5.77 10.32 8.15
CA THR A 140 6.92 9.40 8.27
C THR A 140 7.37 8.89 6.90
N GLY A 141 8.67 8.58 6.77
CA GLY A 141 9.33 8.19 5.53
C GLY A 141 10.24 9.29 5.00
N ALA A 142 11.36 8.92 4.39
CA ALA A 142 12.27 9.89 3.78
C ALA A 142 11.68 10.40 2.46
N TYR A 143 11.69 11.71 2.25
CA TYR A 143 11.33 12.27 0.95
C TYR A 143 12.34 11.83 -0.11
N ILE A 144 11.83 11.42 -1.25
CA ILE A 144 12.60 11.01 -2.42
C ILE A 144 12.22 11.88 -3.62
N ASP A 145 13.11 11.93 -4.60
CA ASP A 145 12.98 12.81 -5.75
C ASP A 145 12.11 12.22 -6.88
N ASP A 146 12.07 10.89 -7.00
CA ASP A 146 11.33 10.18 -8.06
C ASP A 146 10.72 8.85 -7.57
N TYR A 147 9.82 8.28 -8.37
CA TYR A 147 9.11 7.05 -8.04
C TYR A 147 10.05 5.82 -8.00
N ASP A 148 11.01 5.75 -8.92
CA ASP A 148 11.96 4.63 -9.02
C ASP A 148 12.85 4.52 -7.77
N ALA A 149 13.26 5.64 -7.19
CA ALA A 149 13.97 5.69 -5.92
C ALA A 149 13.13 5.12 -4.77
N GLY A 150 11.81 5.26 -4.83
CA GLY A 150 10.87 4.75 -3.83
C GLY A 150 10.77 3.24 -3.90
N ILE A 151 10.61 2.72 -5.11
CA ILE A 151 10.63 1.27 -5.37
C ILE A 151 11.97 0.68 -4.97
N ALA A 152 13.09 1.29 -5.38
CA ALA A 152 14.42 0.81 -5.02
C ALA A 152 14.64 0.79 -3.50
N ARG A 153 14.11 1.79 -2.77
CA ARG A 153 14.23 1.86 -1.31
C ARG A 153 13.35 0.83 -0.61
N ALA A 154 12.16 0.54 -1.13
CA ALA A 154 11.32 -0.55 -0.66
C ALA A 154 11.91 -1.93 -0.94
N GLN A 155 12.51 -2.13 -2.11
CA GLN A 155 13.24 -3.36 -2.48
C GLN A 155 14.50 -3.57 -1.64
N ALA A 156 15.25 -2.51 -1.37
CA ALA A 156 16.47 -2.57 -0.58
C ALA A 156 16.20 -2.76 0.92
N TYR A 157 14.95 -2.52 1.36
CA TYR A 157 14.58 -2.69 2.75
C TYR A 157 14.63 -4.17 3.14
N ARG A 158 15.52 -4.49 4.07
CA ARG A 158 15.64 -5.82 4.67
C ARG A 158 15.21 -5.72 6.12
N SER A 159 14.07 -6.34 6.45
CA SER A 159 13.64 -6.53 7.84
C SER A 159 14.76 -7.24 8.60
N GLY A 160 15.31 -6.60 9.65
CA GLY A 160 16.44 -7.12 10.42
C GLY A 160 17.77 -6.38 10.24
N ALA A 161 17.84 -5.29 9.47
CA ALA A 161 18.93 -4.32 9.63
C ALA A 161 18.60 -3.37 10.79
N SER A 162 18.33 -3.94 11.97
CA SER A 162 18.54 -3.21 13.21
C SER A 162 20.03 -2.85 13.22
N THR A 163 20.29 -1.55 13.17
CA THR A 163 21.57 -0.94 13.46
C THR A 163 22.19 -1.65 14.65
N THR A 164 23.07 -2.60 14.39
CA THR A 164 24.03 -3.09 15.38
C THR A 164 25.16 -2.08 15.38
N GLU A 165 24.87 -0.84 15.77
CA GLU A 165 25.89 0.02 16.39
C GLU A 165 25.95 -0.40 17.85
N GLY A 166 26.62 -1.52 18.06
CA GLY A 166 27.00 -2.00 19.37
C GLY A 166 28.44 -2.48 19.28
N ASP A 167 29.33 -1.73 19.96
CA ASP A 167 30.53 -2.24 20.64
C ASP A 167 31.66 -2.77 19.72
N THR A 168 32.96 -2.49 19.84
CA THR A 168 33.90 -1.88 20.81
C THR A 168 35.28 -1.86 20.05
N PRO A 169 36.47 -1.48 20.60
CA PRO A 169 36.82 -1.02 21.94
C PRO A 169 37.51 0.36 22.04
#